data_AF-A0A947P8J9-F1
#
_entry.id   AF-A0A947P8J9-F1
#
_cell.length_a   1.000
_cell.length_b   1.000
_cell.length_c   1.000
_cell.angle_alpha   90.00
_cell.angle_beta   90.00
_cell.angle_gamma   90.00
#
_symmetry.space_group_name_H-M   'P 1'
#
loop_
_entity.id
_entity.type
_entity.pdbx_description
1 polymer ?
#
loop_
_entity_poly.entity_id
_entity_poly.type
_entity_poly.pdbx_seq_one_letter_code
_entity_poly.pdbx_strand_id
1 'polypeptide(L)' 'MKETDLRKQPDDVRNHMRKQAIRLIKAGKTQQEIADNFGVHLNTVGNWWRSYQKEGKKALHVNKRGLKSGQGR' A
#
# COMPACT_ATOMS: atom_id res chain seq x y z
N MET A 1 -13.15 5.40 -14.71
CA MET A 1 -13.34 4.81 -13.36
C MET A 1 -12.90 5.84 -12.32
N LYS A 2 -13.61 5.96 -11.20
CA LYS A 2 -13.18 6.87 -10.11
C LYS A 2 -11.99 6.24 -9.39
N GLU A 3 -10.80 6.81 -9.56
CA GLU A 3 -9.63 6.40 -8.78
C GLU A 3 -9.83 6.78 -7.31
N THR A 4 -9.76 5.77 -6.44
CA THR A 4 -9.77 5.95 -4.99
C THR A 4 -8.47 6.62 -4.59
N ASP A 5 -8.56 7.90 -4.21
CA ASP A 5 -7.41 8.68 -3.77
C ASP A 5 -6.97 8.23 -2.37
N LEU A 6 -6.14 7.19 -2.34
CA LEU A 6 -5.61 6.57 -1.11
C LEU A 6 -4.90 7.58 -0.20
N ARG A 7 -4.47 8.74 -0.73
CA ARG A 7 -3.82 9.81 0.04
C ARG A 7 -4.76 10.41 1.09
N LYS A 8 -6.07 10.43 0.82
CA LYS A 8 -7.11 10.94 1.71
C LYS A 8 -7.59 9.92 2.75
N GLN A 9 -7.22 8.64 2.58
CA GLN A 9 -7.64 7.58 3.48
C GLN A 9 -6.78 7.50 4.75
N PRO A 10 -7.30 6.97 5.86
CA PRO A 10 -6.53 6.68 7.07
C PRO A 10 -5.36 5.71 6.79
N ASP A 11 -4.30 5.80 7.59
CA ASP A 11 -3.14 4.91 7.46
C ASP A 11 -3.50 3.44 7.70
N ASP A 12 -4.44 3.16 8.60
CA ASP A 12 -4.97 1.80 8.84
C ASP A 12 -5.65 1.21 7.60
N VAL A 13 -6.48 2.00 6.92
CA VAL A 13 -7.17 1.58 5.69
C VAL A 13 -6.16 1.29 4.58
N ARG A 14 -5.17 2.17 4.40
CA ARG A 14 -4.08 1.96 3.44
C ARG A 14 -3.27 0.69 3.76
N ASN A 15 -2.94 0.46 5.03
CA ASN A 15 -2.21 -0.73 5.46
C ASN A 15 -3.01 -2.01 5.22
N HIS A 16 -4.31 -1.98 5.50
CA HIS A 16 -5.20 -3.10 5.24
C HIS A 16 -5.25 -3.43 3.74
N MET A 17 -5.46 -2.41 2.89
CA MET A 17 -5.48 -2.57 1.43
C MET A 17 -4.15 -3.11 0.89
N ARG A 18 -3.01 -2.61 1.38
CA ARG A 18 -1.69 -3.14 1.01
C ARG A 18 -1.54 -4.62 1.39
N LYS A 19 -1.90 -4.99 2.61
CA LYS A 19 -1.83 -6.39 3.08
C LYS A 19 -2.72 -7.30 2.22
N GLN A 20 -3.93 -6.86 1.90
CA GLN A 20 -4.86 -7.58 1.02
C GLN A 20 -4.30 -7.72 -0.40
N ALA A 21 -3.82 -6.64 -1.01
CA ALA A 21 -3.22 -6.67 -2.34
C ALA A 21 -2.06 -7.67 -2.43
N ILE A 22 -1.18 -7.72 -1.43
CA ILE A 22 -0.06 -8.67 -1.43
C ILE A 22 -0.51 -10.11 -1.24
N ARG A 23 -1.55 -10.36 -0.43
CA ARG A 23 -2.15 -11.69 -0.34
C ARG A 23 -2.72 -12.15 -1.69
N LEU A 24 -3.39 -11.24 -2.40
CA LEU A 24 -3.94 -11.52 -3.73
C LEU A 24 -2.84 -11.79 -4.76
N ILE A 25 -1.77 -11.00 -4.78
CA ILE A 25 -0.61 -11.25 -5.66
C ILE A 25 -0.02 -12.64 -5.38
N LYS A 26 0.16 -13.00 -4.10
CA LYS A 26 0.65 -14.34 -3.72
C LYS A 26 -0.31 -15.47 -4.07
N ALA A 27 -1.61 -15.19 -4.13
CA ALA A 27 -2.63 -16.12 -4.58
C ALA A 27 -2.67 -16.27 -6.12
N GLY A 28 -1.80 -15.56 -6.86
CA GLY A 28 -1.71 -15.64 -8.32
C GLY A 28 -2.59 -14.63 -9.08
N LYS A 29 -3.25 -13.69 -8.39
CA LYS A 29 -4.01 -12.61 -9.03
C LYS A 29 -3.09 -11.63 -9.74
N THR A 30 -3.55 -11.11 -10.88
CA THR A 30 -2.80 -10.08 -11.61
C THR A 30 -2.89 -8.72 -10.91
N GLN A 31 -1.86 -7.88 -11.08
CA GLN A 31 -1.86 -6.53 -10.50
C GLN A 31 -2.98 -5.67 -11.06
N GLN A 32 -3.42 -5.92 -12.30
CA GLN A 32 -4.51 -5.20 -12.95
C GLN A 32 -5.86 -5.53 -12.32
N GLU A 33 -6.19 -6.82 -12.13
CA GLU A 33 -7.41 -7.20 -11.40
C GLU A 33 -7.44 -6.62 -9.99
N ILE A 34 -6.29 -6.56 -9.32
CA ILE A 34 -6.17 -5.99 -7.98
C ILE A 34 -6.42 -4.47 -8.02
N ALA A 35 -5.83 -3.78 -9.01
CA ALA A 35 -6.03 -2.36 -9.25
C ALA A 35 -7.51 -2.02 -9.47
N ASP A 36 -8.18 -2.79 -10.33
CA ASP A 36 -9.62 -2.66 -10.58
C ASP A 36 -10.46 -2.94 -9.33
N ASN A 37 -10.15 -4.02 -8.58
CA ASN A 37 -10.89 -4.37 -7.35
C ASN A 37 -10.78 -3.30 -6.26
N PHE A 38 -9.61 -2.68 -6.10
CA PHE A 38 -9.42 -1.60 -5.10
C PHE A 38 -9.72 -0.21 -5.65
N GLY A 39 -9.97 -0.08 -6.96
CA GLY A 39 -10.13 1.20 -7.65
C GLY A 39 -8.88 2.08 -7.56
N VAL A 40 -7.68 1.50 -7.62
CA VAL A 40 -6.40 2.21 -7.51
C VAL A 40 -5.60 2.06 -8.79
N HIS A 41 -4.69 2.99 -9.07
CA HIS A 41 -3.83 2.87 -10.24
C HIS A 41 -2.92 1.62 -10.19
N LEU A 42 -2.70 0.94 -11.33
CA LEU A 42 -1.82 -0.24 -11.46
C LEU A 42 -0.43 -0.01 -10.84
N ASN A 43 0.21 1.12 -11.17
CA ASN A 43 1.49 1.52 -10.58
C ASN A 43 1.48 1.55 -9.05
N THR A 44 0.34 1.86 -8.41
CA THR A 44 0.22 1.85 -6.95
C THR A 44 0.37 0.44 -6.40
N VAL A 45 -0.30 -0.54 -7.03
CA VAL A 45 -0.17 -1.96 -6.68
C VAL A 45 1.26 -2.45 -6.92
N GLY A 46 1.86 -2.08 -8.07
CA GLY A 46 3.25 -2.40 -8.39
C GLY A 46 4.24 -1.83 -7.37
N ASN A 47 4.03 -0.59 -6.90
CA ASN A 47 4.83 0.02 -5.85
C ASN A 47 4.71 -0.72 -4.52
N TRP A 48 3.49 -1.14 -4.14
CA TRP A 48 3.30 -1.96 -2.93
C TRP A 48 4.06 -3.29 -3.00
N TRP A 49 4.03 -3.94 -4.16
CA TRP A 49 4.77 -5.17 -4.40
C TRP A 49 6.28 -4.97 -4.28
N ARG A 50 6.84 -3.92 -4.91
CA ARG A 50 8.27 -3.58 -4.80
C ARG A 50 8.69 -3.28 -3.36
N SER A 51 7.90 -2.48 -2.63
CA SER A 51 8.17 -2.20 -1.21
C SER A 51 8.19 -3.48 -0.38
N TYR A 52 7.27 -4.41 -0.63
CA TYR A 52 7.26 -5.70 0.05
C TYR A 52 8.41 -6.62 -0.37
N GLN A 53 8.85 -6.61 -1.62
CA GLN A 53 10.06 -7.34 -2.00
C GLN A 53 11.30 -6.80 -1.30
N LYS A 54 11.38 -5.48 -1.05
CA LYS A 54 12.52 -4.83 -0.41
C LYS A 54 12.57 -5.02 1.11
N GLU A 55 11.44 -4.85 1.81
CA GLU A 55 11.41 -4.83 3.29
C GLU A 55 10.49 -5.91 3.89
N GLY A 56 9.90 -6.77 3.06
CA GLY A 56 9.01 -7.84 3.50
C GLY A 56 7.74 -7.34 4.20
N LYS A 57 7.33 -8.02 5.26
CA LYS A 57 6.15 -7.65 6.07
C LYS A 57 6.31 -6.29 6.77
N LYS A 58 7.53 -5.76 6.92
CA LYS A 58 7.78 -4.45 7.55
C LYS A 58 7.28 -3.30 6.67
N ALA A 59 7.38 -3.41 5.34
CA ALA A 59 6.84 -2.42 4.38
C ALA A 59 5.31 -2.29 4.42
N LEU A 60 4.61 -3.30 4.93
CA LEU A 60 3.15 -3.30 5.09
C LEU A 60 2.69 -2.54 6.35
N HIS A 61 3.62 -2.16 7.21
CA HIS A 61 3.37 -1.29 8.34
C HIS A 61 3.81 0.11 7.94
N VAL A 62 2.87 0.98 7.58
CA VAL A 62 3.15 2.41 7.50
C VAL A 62 3.63 2.86 8.88
N ASN A 63 4.93 3.14 9.02
CA ASN A 63 5.42 3.96 10.12
C ASN A 63 4.62 5.26 10.08
N LYS A 64 4.04 5.64 11.24
CA LYS A 64 3.23 6.87 11.40
C LYS A 64 3.78 7.99 10.53
N ARG A 65 2.94 8.56 9.66
CA ARG A 65 3.31 9.77 8.93
C ARG A 65 3.58 10.88 9.94
N GLY A 66 4.82 11.34 9.96
CA GLY A 66 5.31 12.40 10.82
C GLY A 66 6.83 12.40 10.82
N LEU A 67 7.43 13.59 10.73
CA LEU A 67 8.83 13.81 11.06
C LEU A 67 9.07 13.15 12.43
N LYS A 68 10.16 12.38 12.60
CA LYS A 68 10.65 12.08 13.95
C LYS A 68 10.73 13.42 14.67
N SER A 69 9.89 13.64 15.69
CA SER A 69 9.85 14.88 16.46
C SER A 69 11.28 15.30 16.75
N GLY A 70 11.59 16.54 16.38
CA GLY A 70 12.95 17.04 16.29
C GLY A 70 13.78 16.69 17.52
N GLN A 71 14.97 16.17 17.26
CA GLN A 71 16.13 16.41 18.11
C GLN A 71 16.36 17.93 18.05
N GLY A 72 15.78 18.64 19.01
CA GLY A 72 15.62 20.08 18.94
C GLY A 72 15.49 20.71 20.32
N ARG A 73 16.49 20.44 21.16
CA ARG A 73 17.10 21.26 22.24
C ARG A 73 17.53 20.39 23.40
#